data_AF-A0A954NJI3-F1
#
_entry.id   AF-A0A954NJI3-F1
#
_cell.length_a   1.000
_cell.length_b   1.000
_cell.length_c   1.000
_cell.angle_alpha   90.00
_cell.angle_beta   90.00
_cell.angle_gamma   90.00
#
_symmetry.space_group_name_H-M   'P 1'
#
loop_
_entity.id
_entity.type
_entity.pdbx_description
1 polymer ?
#
loop_
_entity_poly.entity_id
_entity_poly.type
_entity_poly.pdbx_seq_one_letter_code
_entity_poly.pdbx_strand_id
1 'polypeptide(L)' 'WWAEDDARFFALNDALQYLGAFAFRPPVPAYKHSAAMLLKQRGRIHCSATHPASPTRPQSDELVLAEILERIDSAMNASP' A
#
# COMPACT_ATOMS: atom_id res chain seq x y z
N TRP A 1 -4.77 -17.35 -10.50
CA TRP A 1 -3.32 -17.12 -10.30
C TRP A 1 -2.70 -18.12 -9.34
N TRP A 2 -2.82 -17.99 -8.01
CA TRP A 2 -2.14 -18.90 -7.07
C TRP A 2 -2.42 -20.39 -7.30
N ALA A 3 -3.71 -20.74 -7.45
CA ALA A 3 -4.13 -22.12 -7.69
C ALA A 3 -3.64 -22.69 -9.04
N GLU A 4 -3.16 -21.84 -9.95
CA GLU A 4 -2.73 -22.17 -11.30
C GLU A 4 -1.21 -22.03 -11.47
N ASP A 5 -0.47 -21.79 -10.37
CA ASP A 5 0.98 -21.50 -10.37
C ASP A 5 1.39 -20.33 -11.29
N ASP A 6 0.49 -19.36 -11.44
CA ASP A 6 0.70 -18.20 -12.30
C ASP A 6 1.69 -17.22 -11.66
N ALA A 7 2.72 -16.82 -12.42
CA ALA A 7 3.78 -15.91 -11.97
C ALA A 7 3.25 -14.56 -11.43
N ARG A 8 2.09 -14.09 -11.90
CA ARG A 8 1.43 -12.86 -11.42
C ARG A 8 1.10 -12.91 -9.94
N PHE A 9 0.85 -14.11 -9.40
CA PHE A 9 0.63 -14.28 -7.97
C PHE A 9 1.85 -13.87 -7.15
N PHE A 10 3.05 -14.32 -7.53
CA PHE A 10 4.26 -14.03 -6.76
C PHE A 10 4.58 -12.54 -6.77
N ALA A 11 4.45 -11.88 -7.92
CA ALA A 11 4.64 -10.44 -8.04
C ALA A 11 3.63 -9.65 -7.18
N LEU A 12 2.35 -10.04 -7.21
CA LEU A 12 1.33 -9.41 -6.37
C LEU A 12 1.60 -9.65 -4.87
N ASN A 13 1.94 -10.88 -4.51
CA ASN A 13 2.25 -11.26 -3.14
C ASN A 13 3.43 -10.44 -2.59
N ASP A 14 4.51 -10.31 -3.35
CA ASP A 14 5.68 -9.52 -2.95
C ASP A 14 5.33 -8.04 -2.74
N ALA A 15 4.53 -7.46 -3.63
CA ALA A 15 4.06 -6.08 -3.50
C ALA A 15 3.20 -5.88 -2.24
N LEU A 16 2.28 -6.81 -1.95
CA LEU A 16 1.44 -6.77 -0.75
C LEU A 16 2.24 -6.98 0.54
N GLN A 17 3.24 -7.86 0.51
CA GLN A 17 4.13 -8.10 1.65
C GLN A 17 4.97 -6.85 1.93
N TYR A 18 5.48 -6.19 0.90
CA TYR A 18 6.21 -4.93 1.06
C TYR A 18 5.31 -3.79 1.57
N LEU A 19 4.05 -3.71 1.11
CA LEU A 19 3.05 -2.79 1.68
C LEU A 19 2.88 -3.03 3.18
N GLY A 20 2.74 -4.29 3.59
CA GLY A 20 2.64 -4.67 5.00
C GLY A 20 3.88 -4.22 5.80
N ALA A 21 5.08 -4.58 5.33
CA ALA A 21 6.32 -4.21 5.99
C ALA A 21 6.47 -2.68 6.16
N PHE A 22 6.15 -1.90 5.11
CA PHE A 22 6.27 -0.45 5.13
C PHE A 22 5.22 0.23 6.02
N ALA A 23 3.95 -0.20 5.92
CA ALA A 23 2.84 0.42 6.65
C ALA A 23 2.87 0.11 8.15
N PHE A 24 3.30 -1.10 8.53
CA PHE A 24 3.35 -1.56 9.92
C PHE A 24 4.69 -1.31 10.62
N ARG A 25 5.64 -0.58 10.00
CA ARG A 25 6.89 -0.18 10.65
C ARG A 25 6.64 0.66 11.92
N PRO A 26 7.48 0.61 12.95
CA PRO A 26 7.30 1.43 14.15
C PRO A 26 7.15 2.93 13.83
N PRO A 27 6.30 3.67 14.56
CA PRO A 27 5.30 3.18 15.51
C PRO A 27 4.14 2.49 14.79
N VAL A 28 3.79 1.27 15.21
CA VAL A 28 2.77 0.44 14.53
C VAL A 28 1.42 1.16 14.38
N PRO A 29 0.89 1.90 15.38
CA PRO A 29 -0.41 2.59 15.24
C PRO A 29 -0.48 3.62 14.10
N ALA A 30 0.65 4.10 13.58
CA ALA A 30 0.69 5.03 12.44
C ALA A 30 0.27 4.39 11.11
N TYR A 31 0.07 3.06 11.05
CA TYR A 31 -0.42 2.38 9.85
C TYR A 31 -1.74 2.97 9.34
N LYS A 32 -2.60 3.51 10.23
CA LYS A 32 -3.86 4.17 9.86
C LYS A 32 -3.63 5.34 8.90
N HIS A 33 -2.54 6.08 9.10
CA HIS A 33 -2.18 7.19 8.23
C HIS A 33 -1.65 6.70 6.88
N SER A 34 -0.81 5.66 6.86
CA SER A 34 -0.38 5.00 5.61
C SER A 34 -1.59 4.46 4.81
N ALA A 35 -2.55 3.84 5.48
CA ALA A 35 -3.78 3.37 4.86
C ALA A 35 -4.62 4.52 4.27
N ALA A 36 -4.77 5.63 5.02
CA ALA A 36 -5.48 6.80 4.53
C ALA A 36 -4.78 7.47 3.34
N MET A 37 -3.44 7.55 3.33
CA MET A 37 -2.65 8.01 2.18
C MET A 37 -2.92 7.15 0.94
N LEU A 38 -2.88 5.82 1.09
CA LEU A 38 -3.12 4.89 -0.01
C LEU A 38 -4.58 4.97 -0.52
N LEU A 39 -5.57 5.06 0.37
CA LEU A 39 -6.99 5.24 0.02
C LEU A 39 -7.24 6.55 -0.72
N LYS A 40 -6.57 7.64 -0.31
CA LYS A 40 -6.60 8.94 -1.00
C LYS A 40 -6.01 8.82 -2.40
N GLN A 41 -4.85 8.17 -2.57
CA GLN A 41 -4.22 7.95 -3.88
C GLN A 41 -5.09 7.11 -4.81
N ARG A 42 -5.83 6.13 -4.27
CA ARG A 42 -6.84 5.34 -5.01
C ARG A 42 -8.15 6.10 -5.26
N GLY A 43 -8.26 7.37 -4.86
CA GLY A 43 -9.46 8.19 -5.04
C GLY A 43 -10.66 7.74 -4.19
N ARG A 44 -10.46 6.94 -3.15
CA ARG A 44 -11.54 6.40 -2.29
C ARG A 44 -11.97 7.36 -1.19
N ILE A 45 -11.08 8.26 -0.77
CA ILE A 45 -11.33 9.31 0.22
C ILE A 45 -10.65 10.62 -0.19
N HIS A 46 -11.14 11.75 0.31
CA HIS A 46 -10.65 13.08 -0.10
C HIS A 46 -9.34 13.51 0.58
N CYS A 47 -9.04 13.02 1.78
CA CYS A 47 -7.84 13.38 2.51
C CYS A 47 -7.27 12.19 3.31
N SER A 48 -6.02 12.28 3.71
CA SER A 48 -5.32 11.26 4.50
C SER A 48 -5.35 11.54 6.01
N ALA A 49 -6.04 12.59 6.46
CA ALA A 49 -6.08 12.96 7.87
C ALA A 49 -6.72 11.86 8.74
N THR A 50 -6.02 11.46 9.79
CA THR A 50 -6.54 10.56 10.84
C THR A 50 -6.91 11.35 12.09
N HIS A 51 -7.48 10.68 13.11
CA HIS A 51 -7.76 11.32 14.40
C HIS A 51 -6.50 12.04 14.95
N PRO A 52 -6.60 13.27 15.50
CA PRO A 52 -5.43 14.07 15.90
C PRO A 52 -4.49 13.42 16.93
N ALA A 53 -5.02 12.54 17.78
CA ALA A 53 -4.23 11.76 18.73
C ALA A 53 -3.50 10.53 18.13
N SER A 54 -3.75 10.22 16.86
CA SER A 54 -3.05 9.11 16.18
C SER A 54 -1.68 9.58 15.68
N PRO A 55 -0.63 8.74 15.82
CA PRO A 55 0.65 9.01 15.19
C PRO A 55 0.51 9.17 13.68
N THR A 56 1.23 10.13 13.11
CA THR A 56 1.26 10.39 11.67
C THR A 56 2.52 9.81 11.03
N ARG A 57 2.50 9.77 9.70
CA ARG A 57 3.63 9.42 8.84
C ARG A 57 4.13 10.68 8.13
N PRO A 58 5.43 10.76 7.78
CA PRO A 58 5.93 11.87 6.99
C PRO A 58 5.29 11.89 5.61
N GLN A 59 5.17 13.06 5.00
CA GLN A 59 4.58 13.22 3.67
C GLN A 59 5.35 12.44 2.59
N SER A 60 6.65 12.24 2.77
CA SER A 60 7.48 11.43 1.86
C SER A 60 7.01 9.97 1.71
N ASP A 61 6.24 9.44 2.67
CA ASP A 61 5.62 8.12 2.54
C ASP A 61 4.68 8.03 1.33
N GLU A 62 4.06 9.15 0.90
CA GLU A 62 3.16 9.15 -0.25
C GLU A 62 3.86 8.67 -1.53
N LEU A 63 5.13 9.03 -1.73
CA LEU A 63 5.91 8.59 -2.91
C LEU A 63 6.18 7.08 -2.87
N VAL A 64 6.52 6.54 -1.70
CA VAL A 64 6.75 5.10 -1.53
C VAL A 64 5.45 4.32 -1.72
N LEU A 65 4.33 4.82 -1.17
CA LEU A 65 3.02 4.19 -1.34
C LEU A 65 2.55 4.22 -2.80
N ALA A 66 2.86 5.28 -3.56
CA ALA A 66 2.55 5.36 -4.99
C ALA A 66 3.29 4.28 -5.79
N GLU A 67 4.59 4.08 -5.54
CA GLU A 67 5.39 3.01 -6.16
C GLU A 67 4.84 1.62 -5.81
N ILE A 68 4.43 1.40 -4.55
CA ILE A 68 3.82 0.14 -4.12
C ILE A 68 2.50 -0.10 -4.85
N LEU A 69 1.67 0.95 -5.00
CA LEU A 69 0.42 0.87 -5.74
C LEU A 69 0.63 0.51 -7.20
N GLU A 70 1.63 1.11 -7.85
CA GLU A 70 2.00 0.81 -9.23
C GLU A 70 2.40 -0.67 -9.37
N ARG A 71 3.23 -1.21 -8.47
CA ARG A 71 3.59 -2.64 -8.48
C ARG A 71 2.39 -3.56 -8.34
N ILE A 72 1.45 -3.23 -7.46
CA ILE A 72 0.19 -3.96 -7.31
C ILE A 72 -0.60 -3.93 -8.62
N ASP A 73 -0.76 -2.75 -9.23
CA ASP A 73 -1.53 -2.58 -10.45
C ASP A 73 -0.86 -3.27 -11.66
N SER A 74 0.47 -3.21 -11.77
CA SER A 74 1.23 -3.93 -12.79
C SER A 74 1.08 -5.44 -12.65
N ALA A 75 1.22 -5.98 -11.43
CA ALA A 75 1.02 -7.41 -11.19
C ALA A 75 -0.43 -7.83 -11.51
N MET A 76 -1.40 -6.96 -11.21
CA MET A 76 -2.80 -7.26 -11.45
C MET A 76 -3.22 -7.24 -12.92
N ASN A 77 -2.62 -6.33 -13.70
CA ASN A 77 -2.97 -6.11 -15.10
C ASN A 77 -2.02 -6.81 -16.08
N ALA A 78 -1.00 -7.52 -15.58
CA ALA A 78 -0.10 -8.29 -16.42
C ALA A 78 -0.88 -9.36 -17.21
N SER A 79 -0.63 -9.41 -18.51
CA SER A 79 -1.04 -10.54 -19.35
C SER A 79 -0.29 -11.80 -18.89
N PRO A 80 -0.94 -12.97 -18.90
CA PRO A 80 -0.29 -14.25 -18.61
C PRO A 80 0.79 -14.60 -19.65
#